data_AF-A0A9W3B6K3-F1
#
_entry.id   AF-A0A9W3B6K3-F1
#
_cell.length_a   1.000
_cell.length_b   1.000
_cell.length_c   1.000
_cell.angle_alpha   90.00
_cell.angle_beta   90.00
_cell.angle_gamma   90.00
#
_symmetry.space_group_name_H-M   'P 1'
#
loop_
_entity.id
_entity.type
_entity.pdbx_description
1 polymer ?
#
loop_
_entity_poly.entity_id
_entity_poly.type
_entity_poly.pdbx_seq_one_letter_code
_entity_poly.pdbx_strand_id
1 'polypeptide(L)'
;MYNLLILVGCLLCVTGSPYLRTAILIEKRTDFGQNLFLRGGLDYSRRQGCDNATSLDTNPCAIPIEHTIYLNDVYKAANAWAEGDNFLDWLGAEPGQGNWTNIPASGSPAIWTTNDPRQETFNIFNTYGDHYWLLHVELDCGKTLNGFFEVKGFLDGQWENDINQDKTCSGTEAVQKPFESRNHIAKCGAKNVFHFNDGACEISKFE
;
A
#
# COMPACT_ATOMS: atom_id res chain seq x y z
N MET A 1 -8.17 60.18 -9.47
CA MET A 1 -7.69 59.41 -8.32
C MET A 1 -8.78 58.43 -7.91
N TYR A 2 -8.69 57.17 -8.36
CA TYR A 2 -9.44 56.06 -7.78
C TYR A 2 -8.49 54.87 -7.68
N ASN A 3 -8.29 54.43 -6.43
CA ASN A 3 -7.37 53.37 -6.05
C ASN A 3 -7.80 52.03 -6.62
N LEU A 4 -6.89 51.37 -7.31
CA LEU A 4 -6.99 49.97 -7.73
C LEU A 4 -6.59 49.10 -6.53
N LEU A 5 -7.55 48.50 -5.84
CA LEU A 5 -7.28 47.43 -4.88
C LEU A 5 -6.91 46.17 -5.67
N ILE A 6 -5.64 45.78 -5.61
CA ILE A 6 -5.18 44.46 -6.02
C ILE A 6 -5.60 43.50 -4.90
N LEU A 7 -6.67 42.73 -5.14
CA LEU A 7 -6.99 41.57 -4.31
C LEU A 7 -5.96 40.49 -4.65
N VAL A 8 -4.95 40.33 -3.79
CA VAL A 8 -4.09 39.15 -3.79
C VAL A 8 -4.99 37.97 -3.49
N GLY A 9 -5.28 37.17 -4.51
CA GLY A 9 -5.99 35.91 -4.38
C GLY A 9 -5.20 34.98 -3.48
N CYS A 10 -5.53 34.98 -2.19
CA CYS A 10 -5.19 33.91 -1.28
C CYS A 10 -5.84 32.65 -1.86
N LEU A 11 -5.03 31.84 -2.53
CA LEU A 11 -5.39 30.50 -2.94
C LEU A 11 -5.67 29.74 -1.64
N LEU A 12 -6.96 29.65 -1.28
CA LEU A 12 -7.44 28.78 -0.23
C LEU A 12 -7.10 27.34 -0.66
N CYS A 13 -5.92 26.88 -0.28
CA CYS A 13 -5.60 25.46 -0.28
C CYS A 13 -6.54 24.85 0.75
N VAL A 14 -7.55 24.11 0.30
CA VAL A 14 -8.34 23.28 1.20
C VAL A 14 -7.34 22.29 1.80
N THR A 15 -6.94 22.50 3.06
CA THR A 15 -6.03 21.62 3.79
C THR A 15 -6.78 20.35 4.17
N GLY A 16 -7.11 19.52 3.17
CA GLY A 16 -7.43 18.13 3.43
C GLY A 16 -6.17 17.41 3.90
N SER A 17 -6.32 16.44 4.80
CA SER A 17 -5.21 15.52 5.11
C SER A 17 -4.71 14.90 3.79
N PRO A 18 -3.39 14.85 3.53
CA PRO A 18 -2.88 14.16 2.35
C PRO A 18 -3.01 12.64 2.50
N TYR A 19 -3.30 12.15 3.71
CA TYR A 19 -3.58 10.75 3.98
C TYR A 19 -4.95 10.37 3.46
N LEU A 20 -4.98 9.44 2.51
CA LEU A 20 -6.21 8.82 2.03
C LEU A 20 -6.18 7.32 2.26
N ARG A 21 -7.32 6.80 2.70
CA ARG A 21 -7.62 5.38 2.79
C ARG A 21 -7.20 4.66 1.53
N THR A 22 -6.36 3.65 1.68
CA THR A 22 -5.83 2.86 0.58
C THR A 22 -5.86 1.38 0.97
N ALA A 23 -6.40 0.55 0.08
CA ALA A 23 -6.47 -0.89 0.27
C ALA A 23 -5.69 -1.56 -0.87
N ILE A 24 -4.82 -2.50 -0.54
CA ILE A 24 -4.05 -3.29 -1.49
C ILE A 24 -4.35 -4.76 -1.21
N LEU A 25 -4.96 -5.43 -2.18
CA LEU A 25 -5.25 -6.86 -2.13
C LEU A 25 -4.35 -7.57 -3.13
N ILE A 26 -3.64 -8.61 -2.69
CA ILE A 26 -2.87 -9.51 -3.55
C ILE A 26 -3.42 -10.92 -3.39
N GLU A 27 -3.92 -11.52 -4.48
CA GLU A 27 -4.31 -12.92 -4.48
C GLU A 27 -3.07 -13.81 -4.37
N LYS A 28 -2.96 -14.56 -3.27
CA LYS A 28 -1.92 -15.58 -3.09
C LYS A 28 -2.41 -16.69 -2.18
N ARG A 29 -2.56 -17.89 -2.75
CA ARG A 29 -2.72 -19.09 -1.93
C ARG A 29 -1.44 -19.37 -1.16
N THR A 30 -1.58 -19.52 0.15
CA THR A 30 -0.52 -19.77 1.11
C THR A 30 -0.81 -21.01 1.92
N ASP A 31 0.24 -21.64 2.42
CA ASP A 31 0.16 -22.71 3.41
C ASP A 31 0.02 -22.12 4.83
N PHE A 32 -0.38 -22.97 5.77
CA PHE A 32 -0.51 -22.58 7.16
C PHE A 32 0.84 -22.08 7.71
N GLY A 33 0.85 -20.89 8.31
CA GLY A 33 2.04 -20.26 8.87
C GLY A 33 2.81 -19.37 7.91
N GLN A 34 2.52 -19.38 6.61
CA GLN A 34 3.07 -18.39 5.68
C GLN A 34 2.34 -17.05 5.83
N ASN A 35 3.08 -15.95 5.79
CA ASN A 35 2.54 -14.59 5.95
C ASN A 35 3.03 -13.70 4.83
N LEU A 36 2.11 -13.02 4.15
CA LEU A 36 2.47 -12.07 3.10
C LEU A 36 2.76 -10.69 3.71
N PHE A 37 3.93 -10.16 3.37
CA PHE A 37 4.27 -8.77 3.61
C PHE A 37 4.30 -8.01 2.29
N LEU A 38 3.97 -6.73 2.34
CA LEU A 38 4.11 -5.82 1.23
C LEU A 38 5.29 -4.90 1.53
N ARG A 39 6.09 -4.66 0.50
CA ARG A 39 7.12 -3.63 0.48
C ARG A 39 6.87 -2.77 -0.75
N GLY A 40 7.08 -1.48 -0.63
CA GLY A 40 6.64 -0.56 -1.66
C GLY A 40 7.14 0.86 -1.46
N GLY A 41 6.45 1.82 -2.06
CA GLY A 41 6.87 3.22 -2.09
C GLY A 41 7.10 3.66 -3.53
N LEU A 42 8.04 4.56 -3.77
CA LEU A 42 8.50 4.86 -5.12
C LEU A 42 9.78 4.06 -5.41
N ASP A 43 9.93 3.48 -6.59
CA ASP A 43 11.21 2.88 -6.98
C ASP A 43 12.31 3.97 -6.94
N TYR A 44 13.54 3.58 -6.59
CA TYR A 44 14.63 4.54 -6.40
C TYR A 44 14.97 5.36 -7.66
N SER A 45 14.56 4.90 -8.84
CA SER A 45 14.69 5.64 -10.09
C SER A 45 13.67 6.78 -10.29
N ARG A 46 12.60 6.87 -9.47
CA ARG A 46 11.48 7.79 -9.69
C ARG A 46 11.75 9.22 -9.27
N ARG A 47 12.57 9.43 -8.25
CA ARG A 47 12.76 10.74 -7.63
C ARG A 47 14.19 10.86 -7.13
N GLN A 48 14.77 12.05 -7.31
CA GLN A 48 16.11 12.34 -6.81
C GLN A 48 16.15 12.21 -5.28
N GLY A 49 17.24 11.65 -4.77
CA GLY A 49 17.44 11.46 -3.32
C GLY A 49 16.84 10.16 -2.78
N CYS A 50 16.17 9.38 -3.63
CA CYS A 50 15.76 8.04 -3.30
C CYS A 50 16.96 7.09 -3.30
N ASP A 51 17.26 6.51 -2.14
CA ASP A 51 18.41 5.65 -1.93
C ASP A 51 18.10 4.64 -0.80
N ASN A 52 18.64 3.43 -0.89
CA ASN A 52 18.52 2.42 0.16
C ASN A 52 19.39 2.72 1.38
N ALA A 53 20.38 3.61 1.25
CA ALA A 53 21.23 4.05 2.36
C ALA A 53 20.65 5.24 3.14
N THR A 54 19.59 5.89 2.62
CA THR A 54 18.96 7.05 3.26
C THR A 54 17.93 6.58 4.29
N SER A 55 17.93 7.21 5.46
CA SER A 55 16.98 6.91 6.54
C SER A 55 15.54 7.18 6.10
N LEU A 56 14.60 6.34 6.54
CA LEU A 56 13.21 6.36 6.05
C LEU A 56 12.50 7.71 6.25
N ASP A 57 12.79 8.41 7.35
CA ASP A 57 12.25 9.73 7.67
C ASP A 57 12.64 10.82 6.66
N THR A 58 13.77 10.66 5.98
CA THR A 58 14.26 11.59 4.96
C THR A 58 14.23 11.02 3.54
N ASN A 59 13.90 9.73 3.40
CA ASN A 59 13.88 9.05 2.11
C ASN A 59 12.65 9.50 1.29
N PRO A 60 12.85 10.19 0.16
CA PRO A 60 11.73 10.74 -0.61
C PRO A 60 10.94 9.65 -1.38
N CYS A 61 11.37 8.39 -1.32
CA CYS A 61 10.68 7.22 -1.87
C CYS A 61 9.90 6.40 -0.84
N ALA A 62 10.16 6.60 0.46
CA ALA A 62 9.33 6.01 1.51
C ALA A 62 8.03 6.81 1.63
N ILE A 63 6.90 6.11 1.73
CA ILE A 63 5.59 6.76 1.83
C ILE A 63 5.02 6.52 3.22
N PRO A 64 4.78 7.56 4.03
CA PRO A 64 4.13 7.42 5.32
C PRO A 64 2.78 6.69 5.23
N ILE A 65 2.56 5.76 6.16
CA ILE A 65 1.33 5.00 6.30
C ILE A 65 0.88 4.97 7.76
N GLU A 66 -0.43 4.86 7.96
CA GLU A 66 -1.01 4.54 9.26
C GLU A 66 -1.89 3.30 9.11
N HIS A 67 -1.59 2.26 9.90
CA HIS A 67 -2.32 0.99 9.84
C HIS A 67 -3.71 1.10 10.44
N THR A 68 -4.68 0.44 9.78
CA THR A 68 -5.94 0.11 10.44
C THR A 68 -5.73 -1.07 11.38
N ILE A 69 -6.02 -0.88 12.67
CA ILE A 69 -5.93 -1.95 13.67
C ILE A 69 -7.17 -2.83 13.64
N TYR A 70 -6.97 -4.14 13.56
CA TYR A 70 -8.07 -5.11 13.55
C TYR A 70 -8.26 -5.75 14.93
N LEU A 71 -9.46 -5.69 15.50
CA LEU A 71 -9.70 -6.22 16.85
C LEU A 71 -9.93 -7.74 16.89
N ASN A 72 -10.02 -8.41 15.74
CA ASN A 72 -10.23 -9.85 15.67
C ASN A 72 -8.93 -10.61 15.98
N ASP A 73 -9.04 -11.67 16.78
CA ASP A 73 -7.97 -12.54 17.22
C ASP A 73 -7.16 -13.15 16.06
N VAL A 74 -7.81 -13.46 14.93
CA VAL A 74 -7.14 -14.01 13.73
C VAL A 74 -6.10 -13.06 13.14
N TYR A 75 -6.16 -11.76 13.44
CA TYR A 75 -5.25 -10.74 12.91
C TYR A 75 -4.21 -10.25 13.92
N LYS A 76 -4.11 -10.86 15.11
CA LYS A 76 -3.14 -10.47 16.14
C LYS A 76 -1.70 -10.45 15.65
N ALA A 77 -1.32 -11.42 14.80
CA ALA A 77 0.02 -11.46 14.21
C ALA A 77 0.31 -10.24 13.34
N ALA A 78 -0.61 -9.90 12.42
CA ALA A 78 -0.49 -8.72 11.57
C ALA A 78 -0.44 -7.42 12.40
N ASN A 79 -1.30 -7.27 13.41
CA ASN A 79 -1.26 -6.09 14.28
C ASN A 79 0.07 -5.98 15.05
N ALA A 80 0.62 -7.10 15.52
CA ALA A 80 1.90 -7.10 16.23
C ALA A 80 3.06 -6.74 15.31
N TRP A 81 3.04 -7.19 14.04
CA TRP A 81 4.03 -6.75 13.05
C TRP A 81 3.82 -5.31 12.57
N ALA A 82 2.60 -4.78 12.63
CA ALA A 82 2.29 -3.41 12.22
C ALA A 82 2.72 -2.36 13.26
N GLU A 83 2.98 -2.77 14.51
CA GLU A 83 3.48 -1.85 15.54
C GLU A 83 4.83 -1.27 15.09
N GLY A 84 4.90 0.06 14.96
CA GLY A 84 6.13 0.73 14.50
C GLY A 84 6.42 0.61 13.00
N ASP A 85 5.47 0.13 12.19
CA ASP A 85 5.51 0.20 10.72
C ASP A 85 4.87 1.53 10.27
N ASN A 86 5.69 2.52 9.93
CA ASN A 86 5.28 3.91 9.67
C ASN A 86 5.37 4.30 8.20
N PHE A 87 6.03 3.49 7.37
CA PHE A 87 6.29 3.74 5.97
C PHE A 87 6.02 2.49 5.13
N LEU A 88 5.40 2.69 3.98
CA LEU A 88 5.52 1.74 2.88
C LEU A 88 6.86 2.03 2.17
N ASP A 89 7.83 1.14 2.37
CA ASP A 89 9.20 1.26 1.84
C ASP A 89 9.76 -0.07 1.28
N TRP A 90 10.94 -0.02 0.65
CA TRP A 90 11.60 -1.16 0.02
C TRP A 90 12.62 -1.90 0.94
N LEU A 91 13.00 -1.30 2.07
CA LEU A 91 14.01 -1.79 3.00
C LEU A 91 13.49 -2.95 3.87
N GLY A 92 12.17 -3.07 4.04
CA GLY A 92 11.55 -4.15 4.78
C GLY A 92 11.15 -3.72 6.17
N ALA A 93 11.56 -4.46 7.19
CA ALA A 93 11.16 -4.14 8.55
C ALA A 93 11.84 -2.87 9.07
N GLU A 94 11.08 -1.96 9.66
CA GLU A 94 11.61 -0.73 10.23
C GLU A 94 12.35 -0.96 11.55
N PRO A 95 13.31 -0.08 11.91
CA PRO A 95 13.91 -0.09 13.23
C PRO A 95 12.85 0.04 14.34
N GLY A 96 12.70 -1.00 15.15
CA GLY A 96 11.71 -1.03 16.23
C GLY A 96 10.33 -1.51 15.80
N GLN A 97 10.14 -1.92 14.55
CA GLN A 97 8.92 -2.58 14.12
C GLN A 97 8.71 -3.87 14.92
N GLY A 98 7.45 -4.15 15.24
CA GLY A 98 7.05 -5.23 16.13
C GLY A 98 7.33 -6.62 15.56
N ASN A 99 7.09 -7.61 16.41
CA ASN A 99 7.29 -9.01 16.09
C ASN A 99 6.14 -9.84 16.63
N TRP A 100 5.93 -11.01 16.05
CA TRP A 100 4.92 -11.97 16.51
C TRP A 100 5.61 -13.28 16.88
N THR A 101 5.46 -13.71 18.12
CA THR A 101 6.06 -14.97 18.62
C THR A 101 7.58 -15.09 18.35
N ASN A 102 8.31 -13.97 18.49
CA ASN A 102 9.74 -13.82 18.16
C ASN A 102 10.09 -13.91 16.67
N ILE A 103 9.10 -13.86 15.78
CA ILE A 103 9.31 -13.77 14.33
C ILE A 103 9.22 -12.28 13.97
N PRO A 104 10.31 -11.65 13.50
CA PRO A 104 10.29 -10.24 13.10
C PRO A 104 9.40 -10.04 11.86
N ALA A 105 8.90 -8.82 11.69
CA ALA A 105 8.24 -8.42 10.45
C ALA A 105 9.22 -8.52 9.27
N SER A 106 8.67 -8.55 8.06
CA SER A 106 9.46 -8.49 6.82
C SER A 106 9.01 -7.35 5.90
N GLY A 107 8.38 -6.31 6.44
CA GLY A 107 7.75 -5.20 5.72
C GLY A 107 6.38 -4.91 6.31
N SER A 108 5.50 -4.27 5.54
CA SER A 108 4.13 -3.99 5.98
C SER A 108 3.27 -5.26 5.95
N PRO A 109 2.69 -5.72 7.07
CA PRO A 109 1.97 -6.99 7.12
C PRO A 109 0.61 -6.89 6.42
N ALA A 110 0.31 -7.86 5.56
CA ALA A 110 -1.05 -8.06 5.06
C ALA A 110 -1.80 -9.09 5.91
N ILE A 111 -3.12 -8.95 5.97
CA ILE A 111 -4.02 -9.93 6.59
C ILE A 111 -4.62 -10.85 5.52
N TRP A 112 -4.70 -12.15 5.83
CA TRP A 112 -5.40 -13.10 4.97
C TRP A 112 -6.91 -12.91 5.09
N THR A 113 -7.61 -12.76 3.97
CA THR A 113 -9.06 -12.49 3.97
C THR A 113 -9.83 -13.40 3.02
N THR A 114 -11.15 -13.51 3.29
CA THR A 114 -12.15 -14.15 2.41
C THR A 114 -13.37 -13.23 2.23
N ASN A 115 -14.19 -13.53 1.21
CA ASN A 115 -15.50 -12.91 0.99
C ASN A 115 -16.68 -13.71 1.61
N ASP A 116 -16.42 -14.85 2.28
CA ASP A 116 -17.48 -15.62 2.96
C ASP A 116 -17.81 -15.01 4.34
N PRO A 117 -19.02 -14.44 4.53
CA PRO A 117 -19.40 -13.76 5.77
C PRO A 117 -19.53 -14.68 6.99
N ARG A 118 -19.39 -16.00 6.81
CA ARG A 118 -19.42 -17.00 7.89
C ARG A 118 -18.04 -17.28 8.47
N GLN A 119 -16.97 -16.81 7.83
CA GLN A 119 -15.59 -17.03 8.26
C GLN A 119 -15.08 -15.89 9.12
N GLU A 120 -14.25 -16.19 10.11
CA GLU A 120 -13.65 -15.17 10.99
C GLU A 120 -12.74 -14.18 10.23
N THR A 121 -12.17 -14.63 9.11
CA THR A 121 -11.33 -13.84 8.20
C THR A 121 -12.12 -13.12 7.11
N PHE A 122 -13.46 -13.05 7.23
CA PHE A 122 -14.28 -12.23 6.35
C PHE A 122 -13.80 -10.77 6.37
N ASN A 123 -13.67 -10.15 5.19
CA ASN A 123 -13.39 -8.73 5.08
C ASN A 123 -14.20 -8.10 3.95
N ILE A 124 -14.88 -6.99 4.25
CA ILE A 124 -15.77 -6.30 3.32
C ILE A 124 -15.07 -5.80 2.04
N PHE A 125 -13.75 -5.63 2.06
CA PHE A 125 -12.98 -5.22 0.87
C PHE A 125 -12.67 -6.36 -0.07
N ASN A 126 -12.70 -7.59 0.43
CA ASN A 126 -12.52 -8.77 -0.39
C ASN A 126 -13.89 -9.22 -0.93
N THR A 127 -14.10 -9.02 -2.22
CA THR A 127 -15.27 -9.49 -2.95
C THR A 127 -14.94 -10.64 -3.90
N TYR A 128 -13.72 -11.17 -3.83
CA TYR A 128 -13.11 -11.99 -4.88
C TYR A 128 -13.01 -13.48 -4.55
N GLY A 129 -13.07 -13.85 -3.27
CA GLY A 129 -12.99 -15.23 -2.81
C GLY A 129 -12.01 -15.39 -1.66
N ASP A 130 -11.52 -16.60 -1.46
CA ASP A 130 -10.46 -16.89 -0.50
C ASP A 130 -9.09 -16.40 -1.00
N HIS A 131 -8.10 -16.37 -0.10
CA HIS A 131 -6.69 -16.17 -0.43
C HIS A 131 -6.28 -14.77 -0.91
N TYR A 132 -7.07 -13.74 -0.60
CA TYR A 132 -6.64 -12.36 -0.81
C TYR A 132 -6.00 -11.80 0.46
N TRP A 133 -4.74 -11.42 0.32
CA TRP A 133 -3.97 -10.76 1.37
C TRP A 133 -4.17 -9.25 1.26
N LEU A 134 -4.71 -8.64 2.31
CA LEU A 134 -5.08 -7.22 2.36
C LEU A 134 -4.13 -6.42 3.24
N LEU A 135 -3.54 -5.36 2.68
CA LEU A 135 -2.99 -4.23 3.44
C LEU A 135 -3.99 -3.07 3.36
N HIS A 136 -4.38 -2.53 4.52
CA HIS A 136 -5.36 -1.46 4.64
C HIS A 136 -4.84 -0.36 5.55
N VAL A 137 -4.52 0.78 4.94
CA VAL A 137 -3.79 1.88 5.57
C VAL A 137 -4.39 3.21 5.16
N GLU A 138 -4.18 4.24 5.98
CA GLU A 138 -4.20 5.62 5.51
C GLU A 138 -2.82 5.93 4.93
N LEU A 139 -2.73 6.34 3.67
CA LEU A 139 -1.45 6.50 2.96
C LEU A 139 -1.27 7.96 2.54
N ASP A 140 -0.11 8.58 2.82
CA ASP A 140 0.19 9.97 2.44
C ASP A 140 0.32 10.10 0.91
N CYS A 141 -0.79 10.44 0.26
CA CYS A 141 -0.82 10.61 -1.19
C CYS A 141 0.06 11.76 -1.68
N GLY A 142 0.42 12.72 -0.82
CA GLY A 142 1.32 13.81 -1.15
C GLY A 142 2.75 13.35 -1.44
N LYS A 143 3.12 12.14 -0.97
CA LYS A 143 4.44 11.53 -1.21
C LYS A 143 4.49 10.63 -2.44
N THR A 144 3.35 10.29 -3.03
CA THR A 144 3.23 9.49 -4.25
C THR A 144 3.71 10.25 -5.51
N LEU A 145 3.76 9.56 -6.64
CA LEU A 145 4.01 10.16 -7.96
C LEU A 145 2.68 10.25 -8.73
N ASN A 146 2.10 11.46 -8.77
CA ASN A 146 0.80 11.72 -9.41
C ASN A 146 -0.35 10.85 -8.87
N GLY A 147 -0.33 10.53 -7.57
CA GLY A 147 -1.31 9.64 -6.94
C GLY A 147 -0.97 8.16 -7.03
N PHE A 148 0.15 7.78 -7.65
CA PHE A 148 0.57 6.39 -7.83
C PHE A 148 1.86 6.06 -7.08
N PHE A 149 1.96 4.80 -6.69
CA PHE A 149 3.12 4.23 -6.02
C PHE A 149 3.30 2.78 -6.46
N GLU A 150 4.42 2.19 -6.07
CA GLU A 150 4.84 0.85 -6.44
C GLU A 150 4.80 -0.06 -5.21
N VAL A 151 4.42 -1.32 -5.39
CA VAL A 151 4.35 -2.31 -4.30
C VAL A 151 4.64 -3.71 -4.84
N LYS A 152 5.16 -4.58 -3.97
CA LYS A 152 5.45 -5.96 -4.30
C LYS A 152 5.26 -6.86 -3.08
N GLY A 153 4.73 -8.05 -3.31
CA GLY A 153 4.60 -9.11 -2.33
C GLY A 153 5.94 -9.71 -1.95
N PHE A 154 6.10 -9.97 -0.66
CA PHE A 154 7.25 -10.63 -0.05
C PHE A 154 6.76 -11.75 0.87
N LEU A 155 7.09 -12.99 0.52
CA LEU A 155 6.63 -14.20 1.19
C LEU A 155 7.84 -15.08 1.49
N ASP A 156 8.01 -15.47 2.76
CA ASP A 156 9.07 -16.38 3.22
C ASP A 156 10.48 -16.03 2.73
N GLY A 157 10.83 -14.73 2.78
CA GLY A 157 12.15 -14.27 2.36
C GLY A 157 12.32 -14.10 0.84
N GLN A 158 11.26 -14.33 0.06
CA GLN A 158 11.28 -14.25 -1.40
C GLN A 158 10.34 -13.16 -1.91
N TRP A 159 10.80 -12.44 -2.92
CA TRP A 159 9.98 -11.50 -3.68
C TRP A 159 9.11 -12.24 -4.69
N GLU A 160 8.03 -11.60 -5.12
CA GLU A 160 7.41 -11.90 -6.41
C GLU A 160 8.43 -11.78 -7.57
N ASN A 161 8.10 -12.39 -8.69
CA ASN A 161 8.77 -12.16 -9.97
C ASN A 161 8.60 -10.72 -10.43
N ASP A 162 9.38 -10.29 -11.41
CA ASP A 162 9.16 -8.99 -12.05
C ASP A 162 7.79 -8.96 -12.75
N ILE A 163 7.01 -7.93 -12.42
CA ILE A 163 5.63 -7.76 -12.85
C ILE A 163 5.60 -6.92 -14.12
N ASN A 164 5.00 -7.46 -15.18
CA ASN A 164 4.63 -6.67 -16.35
C ASN A 164 3.15 -6.26 -16.22
N GLN A 165 2.88 -5.24 -15.42
CA GLN A 165 1.51 -4.82 -15.14
C GLN A 165 0.81 -4.32 -16.41
N ASP A 166 -0.46 -4.72 -16.57
CA ASP A 166 -1.31 -4.28 -17.66
C ASP A 166 -1.33 -2.76 -17.80
N LYS A 167 -1.37 -2.29 -19.05
CA LYS A 167 -1.36 -0.84 -19.34
C LYS A 167 -2.56 -0.12 -18.71
N THR A 168 -3.69 -0.79 -18.59
CA THR A 168 -4.92 -0.24 -18.03
C THR A 168 -5.49 -1.24 -17.05
N CYS A 169 -5.61 -0.84 -15.79
CA CYS A 169 -6.31 -1.65 -14.79
C CYS A 169 -7.82 -1.56 -15.02
N SER A 170 -8.50 -2.68 -14.75
CA SER A 170 -9.96 -2.73 -14.72
C SER A 170 -10.51 -2.03 -13.46
N GLY A 171 -11.83 -2.08 -13.24
CA GLY A 171 -12.49 -1.52 -12.05
C GLY A 171 -13.30 -0.25 -12.31
N THR A 172 -13.83 0.35 -11.24
CA THR A 172 -14.65 1.58 -11.34
C THR A 172 -13.81 2.82 -11.65
N GLU A 173 -12.49 2.72 -11.46
CA GLU A 173 -11.51 3.69 -11.94
C GLU A 173 -10.61 3.01 -12.98
N ALA A 174 -11.15 2.73 -14.18
CA ALA A 174 -10.31 2.28 -15.29
C ALA A 174 -9.18 3.31 -15.51
N VAL A 175 -7.97 2.93 -15.14
CA VAL A 175 -6.84 3.84 -14.98
C VAL A 175 -5.64 3.30 -15.74
N GLN A 176 -5.01 4.16 -16.53
CA GLN A 176 -3.76 3.84 -17.21
C GLN A 176 -2.59 3.98 -16.25
N LYS A 177 -1.66 3.02 -16.27
CA LYS A 177 -0.43 3.15 -15.48
C LYS A 177 0.35 4.39 -15.96
N PRO A 178 0.81 5.26 -15.03
CA PRO A 178 1.51 6.50 -15.39
C PRO A 178 2.96 6.28 -15.85
N PHE A 179 3.52 5.12 -15.58
CA PHE A 179 4.91 4.77 -15.90
C PHE A 179 5.08 3.24 -15.98
N GLU A 180 6.21 2.80 -16.54
CA GLU A 180 6.61 1.39 -16.53
C GLU A 180 7.30 1.04 -15.22
N SER A 181 6.97 -0.13 -14.66
CA SER A 181 7.58 -0.70 -13.45
C SER A 181 7.69 -2.21 -13.58
N ARG A 182 8.59 -2.81 -12.81
CA ARG A 182 8.68 -4.26 -12.55
C ARG A 182 7.95 -4.69 -11.27
N ASN A 183 7.25 -3.76 -10.64
CA ASN A 183 6.44 -3.92 -9.44
C ASN A 183 4.96 -3.65 -9.80
N HIS A 184 4.04 -4.02 -8.91
CA HIS A 184 2.66 -3.57 -9.06
C HIS A 184 2.60 -2.04 -8.88
N ILE A 185 1.84 -1.36 -9.73
CA ILE A 185 1.58 0.07 -9.64
C ILE A 185 0.18 0.26 -9.07
N ALA A 186 0.13 0.75 -7.85
CA ALA A 186 -1.08 1.03 -7.10
C ALA A 186 -1.40 2.53 -7.11
N LYS A 187 -2.67 2.84 -6.87
CA LYS A 187 -3.21 4.19 -6.75
C LYS A 187 -3.60 4.47 -5.29
N CYS A 188 -3.13 5.60 -4.78
CA CYS A 188 -3.49 6.09 -3.46
C CYS A 188 -4.95 6.54 -3.41
N GLY A 189 -5.62 6.34 -2.28
CA GLY A 189 -7.03 6.68 -2.12
C GLY A 189 -8.00 5.69 -2.77
N ALA A 190 -7.52 4.49 -3.15
CA ALA A 190 -8.29 3.51 -3.90
C ALA A 190 -8.12 2.09 -3.34
N LYS A 191 -9.02 1.19 -3.76
CA LYS A 191 -8.87 -0.27 -3.63
C LYS A 191 -8.11 -0.77 -4.85
N ASN A 192 -6.94 -1.35 -4.62
CA ASN A 192 -6.05 -1.90 -5.62
C ASN A 192 -6.05 -3.42 -5.47
N VAL A 193 -6.27 -4.15 -6.55
CA VAL A 193 -6.33 -5.61 -6.53
C VAL A 193 -5.36 -6.16 -7.57
N PHE A 194 -4.50 -7.06 -7.12
CA PHE A 194 -3.45 -7.69 -7.89
C PHE A 194 -3.45 -9.20 -7.66
N HIS A 195 -2.68 -9.90 -8.48
CA HIS A 195 -2.46 -11.34 -8.38
C HIS A 195 -0.96 -11.61 -8.31
N PHE A 196 -0.56 -12.49 -7.39
CA PHE A 196 0.86 -12.72 -7.12
C PHE A 196 1.58 -13.28 -8.34
N ASN A 197 2.69 -12.65 -8.74
CA ASN A 197 3.45 -12.94 -9.97
C ASN A 197 2.71 -12.67 -11.30
N ASP A 198 1.66 -11.85 -11.31
CA ASP A 198 0.86 -11.59 -12.51
C ASP A 198 0.64 -10.09 -12.77
N GLY A 199 0.43 -9.73 -14.03
CA GLY A 199 0.28 -8.34 -14.48
C GLY A 199 -1.14 -7.77 -14.39
N ALA A 200 -2.15 -8.61 -14.18
CA ALA A 200 -3.53 -8.19 -14.11
C ALA A 200 -3.78 -7.30 -12.88
N CYS A 201 -4.62 -6.27 -13.07
CA CYS A 201 -4.96 -5.34 -12.01
C CYS A 201 -6.40 -4.82 -12.10
N GLU A 202 -6.98 -4.54 -10.93
CA GLU A 202 -8.22 -3.79 -10.77
C GLU A 202 -7.98 -2.61 -9.81
N ILE A 203 -8.45 -1.43 -10.18
CA ILE A 203 -8.43 -0.23 -9.33
C ILE A 203 -9.85 0.34 -9.28
N SER A 204 -10.38 0.43 -8.06
CA SER A 204 -11.76 0.85 -7.79
C SER A 204 -11.81 1.85 -6.65
N LYS A 205 -12.81 2.74 -6.66
CA LYS A 205 -13.11 3.61 -5.51
C LYS A 205 -13.59 2.78 -4.32
N PHE A 206 -13.49 3.34 -3.13
CA PHE A 206 -14.27 2.87 -1.99
C PHE A 206 -15.75 3.24 -2.23
N GLU A 207 -16.63 2.25 -2.09
CA GLU A 207 -18.09 2.46 -2.09
C GLU A 207 -18.61 2.86 -0.71
#